data_AF-A0A255T3G0-F1
#
_entry.id   AF-A0A255T3G0-F1
#
_cell.length_a   1.000
_cell.length_b   1.000
_cell.length_c   1.000
_cell.angle_alpha   90.00
_cell.angle_beta   90.00
_cell.angle_gamma   90.00
#
_symmetry.space_group_name_H-M   'P 1'
#
loop_
_entity.id
_entity.type
_entity.pdbx_description
1 polymer ?
#
loop_
_entity_poly.entity_id
_entity_poly.type
_entity_poly.pdbx_seq_one_letter_code
_entity_poly.pdbx_strand_id
1 'polypeptide(L)'
;MEVYLHYDNTLSDLGSRPRAPIPSISVSLCYHVFTFSEYLAGETIEIVSGDTVVYTSVIGEDGTVTVPDNLTGEFTLVLYLGDKVYSAEVEL
;
A
#
# COMPACT_ATOMS: atom_id res chain seq x y z
N MET A 1 5.65 1.23 -13.52
CA MET A 1 5.42 2.54 -12.86
C MET A 1 5.91 2.43 -11.42
N GLU A 2 6.51 3.47 -10.87
CA GLU A 2 6.80 3.51 -9.43
C GLU A 2 5.70 4.28 -8.71
N VAL A 3 5.24 3.73 -7.60
CA VAL A 3 4.21 4.27 -6.72
C VAL A 3 4.87 4.53 -5.37
N TYR A 4 4.61 5.70 -4.79
CA TYR A 4 5.13 6.07 -3.49
C TYR A 4 4.00 6.09 -2.47
N LEU A 5 3.99 5.07 -1.60
CA LEU A 5 3.08 4.95 -0.47
C LEU A 5 3.47 5.95 0.61
N HIS A 6 2.54 6.84 0.95
CA HIS A 6 2.72 7.86 1.98
C HIS A 6 2.09 7.43 3.29
N TYR A 7 2.75 7.73 4.40
CA TYR A 7 2.23 7.41 5.72
C TYR A 7 0.93 8.17 5.98
N ASP A 8 -0.13 7.43 6.31
CA ASP A 8 -1.40 8.01 6.69
C ASP A 8 -1.36 8.41 8.18
N ASN A 9 -1.38 9.72 8.41
CA ASN A 9 -1.32 10.30 9.74
C ASN A 9 -2.70 10.43 10.41
N THR A 10 -3.78 9.92 9.80
CA THR A 10 -5.15 10.13 10.29
C THR A 10 -5.50 9.38 11.58
N LEU A 11 -4.75 8.32 11.96
CA LEU A 11 -5.07 7.48 13.13
C LEU A 11 -4.15 7.67 14.35
N SER A 12 -3.02 8.38 14.25
CA SER A 12 -1.98 8.39 15.30
C SER A 12 -1.85 9.69 16.11
N ASP A 13 -2.67 10.71 15.86
CA ASP A 13 -2.44 12.04 16.44
C ASP A 13 -3.16 12.25 17.79
N LEU A 14 -2.68 11.57 18.84
CA LEU A 14 -3.00 11.95 20.22
C LEU A 14 -1.78 12.09 21.15
N GLY A 15 -0.54 12.08 20.64
CA GLY A 15 0.59 12.39 21.54
C GLY A 15 2.02 12.49 21.02
N SER A 16 2.35 12.12 19.78
CA SER A 16 3.74 12.22 19.30
C SER A 16 3.82 12.28 17.78
N ARG A 17 3.67 13.49 17.22
CA ARG A 17 4.09 13.72 15.83
C ARG A 17 5.60 13.54 15.74
N PRO A 18 6.11 12.65 14.87
CA PRO A 18 7.54 12.49 14.70
C PRO A 18 8.18 13.81 14.25
N ARG A 19 9.36 14.12 14.80
CA ARG A 19 10.12 15.35 14.49
C ARG A 19 10.68 15.37 13.06
N ALA A 20 10.59 14.25 12.34
CA ALA A 20 10.98 14.10 10.95
C ALA A 20 9.81 13.47 10.17
N PRO A 21 9.64 13.79 8.88
CA PRO A 21 8.69 13.10 8.01
C PRO A 21 8.96 11.60 8.03
N ILE A 22 7.90 10.80 8.14
CA ILE A 22 8.01 9.34 7.99
C ILE A 22 8.36 9.06 6.52
N PRO A 23 9.38 8.23 6.24
CA PRO A 23 9.78 7.94 4.86
C PRO A 23 8.64 7.24 4.12
N SER A 24 8.45 7.60 2.85
CA SER A 24 7.55 6.88 1.94
C SER A 24 8.10 5.50 1.61
N ILE A 25 7.21 4.61 1.19
CA ILE A 25 7.55 3.27 0.73
C ILE A 25 7.40 3.25 -0.79
N SER A 26 8.45 2.85 -1.50
CA SER A 26 8.41 2.66 -2.95
C SER A 26 7.84 1.30 -3.32
N VAL A 27 6.91 1.27 -4.27
CA VAL A 27 6.31 0.06 -4.83
C VAL A 27 6.40 0.13 -6.34
N SER A 28 6.84 -0.95 -6.98
CA SER A 28 6.79 -1.04 -8.45
C SER A 28 5.47 -1.67 -8.86
N LEU A 29 4.74 -0.99 -9.73
CA LEU A 29 3.51 -1.48 -10.34
C LEU A 29 3.77 -1.79 -11.82
N CYS A 30 3.56 -3.04 -12.20
CA CYS A 30 3.65 -3.52 -13.58
C CYS A 30 2.37 -4.28 -13.91
N TYR A 31 1.48 -3.67 -14.70
CA TYR A 31 0.12 -4.17 -14.92
C TYR A 31 -0.56 -4.41 -13.57
N HIS A 32 -0.93 -5.66 -13.26
CA HIS A 32 -1.60 -6.03 -12.02
C HIS A 32 -0.66 -6.65 -10.98
N VAL A 33 0.65 -6.46 -11.14
CA VAL A 33 1.66 -6.97 -10.21
C VAL A 33 2.30 -5.81 -9.46
N PHE A 34 2.13 -5.83 -8.14
CA PHE A 34 2.82 -4.96 -7.21
C PHE A 34 4.06 -5.66 -6.69
N THR A 35 5.21 -5.00 -6.79
CA THR A 35 6.48 -5.46 -6.23
C THR A 35 6.90 -4.50 -5.12
N PHE A 36 6.90 -5.02 -3.91
CA PHE A 36 7.34 -4.39 -2.68
C PHE A 36 8.78 -4.80 -2.37
N SER A 37 9.38 -4.11 -1.40
CA SER A 37 10.68 -4.54 -0.85
C SER A 37 10.51 -5.81 -0.02
N GLU A 38 11.52 -6.70 -0.05
CA GLU A 38 11.50 -8.01 0.63
C GLU A 38 11.18 -7.93 2.14
N TYR A 39 11.57 -6.84 2.81
CA TYR A 39 11.27 -6.65 4.24
C TYR A 39 9.79 -6.45 4.56
N LEU A 40 8.94 -6.25 3.54
CA LEU A 40 7.49 -6.13 3.64
C LEU A 40 6.78 -7.47 3.39
N ALA A 41 7.52 -8.56 3.16
CA ALA A 41 6.93 -9.88 3.03
C ALA A 41 6.13 -10.25 4.29
N GLY A 42 4.90 -10.75 4.08
CA GLY A 42 3.95 -11.07 5.16
C GLY A 42 3.08 -9.90 5.63
N GLU A 43 3.33 -8.68 5.19
CA GLU A 43 2.47 -7.53 5.47
C GLU A 43 1.18 -7.58 4.61
N THR A 44 0.13 -6.89 5.06
CA THR A 44 -1.18 -6.90 4.40
C THR A 44 -1.37 -5.66 3.53
N ILE A 45 -1.92 -5.86 2.34
CA ILE A 45 -2.32 -4.79 1.43
C ILE A 45 -3.81 -4.88 1.11
N GLU A 46 -4.40 -3.71 0.92
CA GLU A 46 -5.78 -3.54 0.48
C GLU A 46 -5.83 -2.61 -0.73
N ILE A 47 -6.75 -2.90 -1.64
CA ILE A 47 -7.10 -2.01 -2.74
C ILE A 47 -8.51 -1.52 -2.50
N VAL A 48 -8.63 -0.20 -2.43
CA VAL A 48 -9.86 0.50 -2.08
C VAL A 48 -10.33 1.30 -3.30
N SER A 49 -11.62 1.21 -3.59
CA SER A 49 -12.29 2.04 -4.59
C SER A 49 -13.29 2.93 -3.85
N GLY A 50 -12.97 4.23 -3.74
CA GLY A 50 -13.72 5.17 -2.90
C GLY A 50 -13.69 4.74 -1.43
N ASP A 51 -14.82 4.28 -0.90
CA ASP A 51 -14.98 3.82 0.49
C ASP A 51 -15.05 2.28 0.62
N THR A 52 -14.85 1.53 -0.47
CA THR A 52 -15.01 0.07 -0.49
C THR A 52 -13.71 -0.64 -0.77
N VAL A 53 -13.32 -1.57 0.10
CA VAL A 53 -12.23 -2.50 -0.16
C VAL A 53 -12.67 -3.50 -1.23
N VAL A 54 -12.02 -3.46 -2.39
CA VAL A 54 -12.34 -4.35 -3.53
C VAL A 54 -11.42 -5.57 -3.58
N TYR A 55 -10.24 -5.48 -2.94
CA TYR A 55 -9.29 -6.58 -2.89
C TYR A 55 -8.39 -6.47 -1.66
N THR A 56 -8.03 -7.61 -1.08
CA THR A 56 -7.12 -7.71 0.06
C THR A 56 -6.18 -8.89 -0.20
N SER A 57 -4.89 -8.70 0.06
CA SER A 57 -3.90 -9.76 -0.04
C SER A 57 -2.76 -9.56 0.95
N VAL A 58 -2.00 -10.62 1.17
CA VAL A 58 -0.72 -10.56 1.89
C VAL A 58 0.41 -10.49 0.86
N ILE A 59 1.49 -9.77 1.18
CA ILE A 59 2.69 -9.70 0.36
C ILE A 59 3.42 -11.06 0.43
N GLY A 60 3.68 -11.66 -0.72
CA GLY A 60 4.41 -12.93 -0.82
C GLY A 60 5.85 -12.82 -0.31
N GLU A 61 6.50 -13.95 -0.07
CA GLU A 61 7.91 -14.00 0.36
C GLU A 61 8.84 -13.32 -0.66
N ASP A 62 8.48 -13.36 -1.95
CA ASP A 62 9.18 -12.70 -3.06
C ASP A 62 8.92 -11.18 -3.11
N GLY A 63 8.17 -10.62 -2.15
CA GLY A 63 7.77 -9.22 -2.13
C GLY A 63 6.69 -8.86 -3.16
N THR A 64 6.07 -9.84 -3.82
CA THR A 64 5.11 -9.59 -4.90
C THR A 64 3.66 -9.86 -4.50
N VAL A 65 2.74 -9.12 -5.10
CA VAL A 65 1.30 -9.32 -5.01
C VAL A 65 0.70 -9.20 -6.40
N THR A 66 -0.07 -10.21 -6.81
CA THR A 66 -0.82 -10.21 -8.06
C THR A 66 -2.29 -9.97 -7.79
N VAL A 67 -2.79 -8.88 -8.36
CA VAL A 67 -4.17 -8.43 -8.26
C VAL A 67 -4.94 -8.97 -9.46
N PRO A 68 -6.25 -9.29 -9.33
CA PRO A 68 -7.01 -9.81 -10.46
C PRO A 68 -7.20 -8.76 -11.58
N ASP A 69 -7.06 -9.21 -12.83
CA ASP A 69 -7.05 -8.35 -14.03
C ASP A 69 -8.40 -7.65 -14.32
N ASN A 70 -9.45 -8.01 -13.58
CA ASN A 70 -10.76 -7.37 -13.69
C ASN A 70 -10.85 -6.02 -12.97
N LEU A 71 -9.87 -5.70 -12.13
CA LEU A 71 -9.76 -4.39 -11.49
C LEU A 71 -9.04 -3.45 -12.45
N THR A 72 -9.79 -2.50 -13.02
CA THR A 72 -9.26 -1.51 -13.96
C THR A 72 -9.79 -0.12 -13.63
N GLY A 73 -8.91 0.88 -13.67
CA GLY A 73 -9.20 2.26 -13.28
C GLY A 73 -8.42 2.73 -12.05
N GLU A 74 -8.89 3.80 -11.43
CA GLU A 74 -8.25 4.44 -10.28
C GLU A 74 -8.65 3.76 -8.96
N PHE A 75 -7.65 3.43 -8.16
CA PHE A 75 -7.81 2.83 -6.84
C PHE A 75 -6.84 3.44 -5.84
N THR A 76 -7.09 3.21 -4.55
CA THR A 76 -6.14 3.50 -3.49
C THR A 76 -5.53 2.20 -3.01
N LEU A 77 -4.21 2.08 -3.14
CA LEU A 77 -3.45 1.02 -2.49
C LEU A 77 -3.19 1.42 -1.04
N VAL A 78 -3.54 0.56 -0.11
CA VAL A 78 -3.29 0.70 1.33
C VAL A 78 -2.38 -0.43 1.78
N LEU A 79 -1.31 -0.10 2.50
CA LEU A 79 -0.36 -1.04 3.09
C LEU A 79 -0.40 -0.89 4.62
N TYR A 80 -0.59 -2.01 5.30
CA TYR A 80 -0.49 -2.11 6.74
C TYR A 80 0.89 -2.64 7.10
N LEU A 81 1.69 -1.82 7.78
CA LEU A 81 3.04 -2.15 8.24
C LEU A 81 3.07 -2.07 9.77
N GLY A 82 2.76 -3.19 10.44
CA GLY A 82 2.52 -3.19 11.89
C GLY A 82 1.41 -2.20 12.28
N ASP A 83 1.72 -1.24 13.15
CA ASP A 83 0.77 -0.17 13.57
C ASP A 83 0.68 1.01 12.59
N LYS A 84 1.44 0.99 11.49
CA LYS A 84 1.49 2.09 10.51
C LYS A 84 0.66 1.74 9.29
N VAL A 85 -0.06 2.73 8.79
CA VAL A 85 -0.81 2.63 7.54
C VAL A 85 -0.15 3.54 6.52
N TYR A 86 0.03 3.04 5.31
CA TYR A 86 0.51 3.82 4.18
C TYR A 86 -0.49 3.71 3.03
N SER A 87 -0.67 4.79 2.27
CA SER A 87 -1.59 4.82 1.15
C SER A 87 -1.03 5.55 -0.07
N ALA A 88 -1.48 5.17 -1.27
CA ALA A 88 -1.22 5.87 -2.51
C ALA A 88 -2.33 5.62 -3.53
N GLU A 89 -2.56 6.59 -4.41
CA GLU A 89 -3.40 6.42 -5.58
C GLU A 89 -2.64 5.64 -6.66
N VAL A 90 -3.30 4.64 -7.25
CA VAL A 90 -2.77 3.76 -8.27
C VAL A 90 -3.79 3.57 -9.38
N GLU A 91 -3.31 3.46 -10.61
CA GLU A 91 -4.12 3.12 -11.77
C GLU A 91 -3.80 1.68 -12.19
N LEU A 92 -4.83 0.84 -12.28
CA LEU A 92 -4.77 -0.57 -12.69
C LEU A 92 -5.37 -0.80 -14.07
#